data_AF-A0A258N6S9-F1
#
_entry.id   AF-A0A258N6S9-F1
#
_cell.length_a   1.000
_cell.length_b   1.000
_cell.length_c   1.000
_cell.angle_alpha   90.00
_cell.angle_beta   90.00
_cell.angle_gamma   90.00
#
_symmetry.space_group_name_H-M   'P 1'
#
loop_
_entity.id
_entity.type
_entity.pdbx_description
1 polymer ?
#
loop_
_entity_poly.entity_id
_entity_poly.type
_entity_poly.pdbx_seq_one_letter_code
_entity_poly.pdbx_strand_id
1 'polypeptide(L)'
;MGGRGSGRRSSYSGKPETNDSMPLDIRKIARSGLLIPGSSFGWQWTVNDRPVASIRIRLDWESLVLSYRMKSTGEVVEQRVQTQTTPCHLGGQRHWFACPLCSKRVAVVYAPGRYFACRQCCGLGYATQKEGAGDRAATRADKLRKRLGWEAGILNGPGVKPKGMHWKTFLRLKSQHDALVQISLQDMAHRFGFLQ
;
A
#
# COMPACT_ATOMS: atom_id res chain seq x y z
N MET A 1 -0.93 8.04 18.60
CA MET A 1 -0.84 6.69 17.99
C MET A 1 -2.14 6.34 17.27
N GLY A 2 -2.02 5.84 16.04
CA GLY A 2 -3.13 5.54 15.12
C GLY A 2 -2.59 5.58 13.70
N GLY A 3 -1.91 4.51 13.28
CA GLY A 3 -1.35 4.40 11.94
C GLY A 3 -2.45 4.29 10.89
N ARG A 4 -2.14 4.66 9.64
CA ARG A 4 -3.04 4.54 8.47
C ARG A 4 -3.75 3.17 8.50
N GLY A 5 -5.08 3.16 8.50
CA GLY A 5 -5.91 1.96 8.63
C GLY A 5 -6.59 1.77 10.00
N SER A 6 -6.32 2.63 11.00
CA SER A 6 -6.95 2.56 12.33
C SER A 6 -8.36 3.19 12.42
N GLY A 7 -8.87 3.78 11.34
CA GLY A 7 -10.20 4.39 11.29
C GLY A 7 -11.31 3.37 11.04
N ARG A 8 -12.48 3.60 11.68
CA ARG A 8 -13.72 2.86 11.38
C ARG A 8 -14.15 3.20 9.94
N ARG A 9 -14.45 2.17 9.16
CA ARG A 9 -14.77 2.26 7.72
C ARG A 9 -15.98 3.19 7.53
N SER A 10 -15.80 4.30 6.80
CA SER A 10 -16.95 4.98 6.21
C SER A 10 -17.46 4.08 5.09
N SER A 11 -18.62 3.46 5.31
CA SER A 11 -19.39 2.74 4.31
C SER A 11 -20.04 3.74 3.36
N TYR A 12 -19.23 4.45 2.57
CA TYR A 12 -19.72 5.18 1.42
C TYR A 12 -18.68 5.09 0.30
N SER A 13 -18.96 4.18 -0.65
CA SER A 13 -18.46 4.19 -2.05
C SER A 13 -16.94 4.21 -2.34
N GLY A 14 -16.08 3.75 -1.43
CA GLY A 14 -14.63 3.64 -1.72
C GLY A 14 -14.22 2.29 -2.34
N LYS A 15 -13.62 2.29 -3.55
CA LYS A 15 -12.96 1.10 -4.13
C LYS A 15 -11.88 0.53 -3.19
N PRO A 16 -11.72 -0.81 -3.06
CA PRO A 16 -10.66 -1.41 -2.27
C PRO A 16 -9.26 -0.96 -2.74
N GLU A 17 -8.29 -0.90 -1.82
CA GLU A 17 -6.97 -0.29 -2.04
C GLU A 17 -5.90 -1.33 -2.38
N THR A 18 -4.91 -0.94 -3.18
CA THR A 18 -3.81 -1.83 -3.60
C THR A 18 -2.95 -2.33 -2.44
N ASN A 19 -2.79 -1.55 -1.37
CA ASN A 19 -1.99 -1.95 -0.20
C ASN A 19 -2.68 -3.04 0.63
N ASP A 20 -4.00 -3.04 0.66
CA ASP A 20 -4.81 -3.99 1.44
C ASP A 20 -5.20 -5.24 0.62
N SER A 21 -4.76 -5.31 -0.65
CA SER A 21 -5.20 -6.33 -1.61
C SER A 21 -4.14 -7.40 -1.91
N MET A 22 -3.28 -7.72 -0.94
CA MET A 22 -2.27 -8.80 -1.03
C MET A 22 -1.44 -8.74 -2.34
N PRO A 23 -0.64 -7.69 -2.55
CA PRO A 23 0.12 -7.52 -3.79
C PRO A 23 1.20 -8.60 -3.92
N LEU A 24 1.17 -9.35 -5.02
CA LEU A 24 2.23 -10.27 -5.43
C LEU A 24 3.02 -9.63 -6.57
N ASP A 25 4.31 -9.36 -6.34
CA ASP A 25 5.19 -8.66 -7.30
C ASP A 25 6.27 -9.62 -7.84
N ILE A 26 6.20 -9.94 -9.13
CA ILE A 26 7.13 -10.88 -9.77
C ILE A 26 8.57 -10.40 -9.72
N ARG A 27 8.80 -9.08 -9.65
CA ARG A 27 10.15 -8.51 -9.57
C ARG A 27 10.77 -8.72 -8.21
N LYS A 28 9.96 -8.86 -7.15
CA LYS A 28 10.48 -9.24 -5.82
C LYS A 28 10.91 -10.71 -5.84
N ILE A 29 10.07 -11.58 -6.41
CA ILE A 29 10.37 -13.01 -6.56
C ILE A 29 11.66 -13.20 -7.37
N ALA A 30 11.79 -12.50 -8.51
CA ALA A 30 12.99 -12.55 -9.36
C ALA A 30 14.26 -12.12 -8.60
N ARG A 31 14.20 -11.01 -7.86
CA ARG A 31 15.35 -10.50 -7.07
C ARG A 31 15.76 -11.44 -5.94
N SER A 32 14.82 -12.22 -5.42
CA SER A 32 15.10 -13.24 -4.41
C SER A 32 15.70 -14.53 -4.99
N GLY A 33 15.91 -14.61 -6.32
CA GLY A 33 16.42 -15.82 -6.97
C GLY A 33 15.43 -16.98 -6.97
N LEU A 34 14.15 -16.73 -6.70
CA LEU A 34 13.14 -17.77 -6.50
C LEU A 34 12.46 -18.20 -7.80
N LEU A 35 12.73 -17.57 -8.95
CA LEU A 35 12.15 -17.94 -10.25
C LEU A 35 12.87 -19.16 -10.88
N ILE A 36 12.92 -20.26 -10.15
CA ILE A 36 13.52 -21.52 -10.61
C ILE A 36 12.37 -22.48 -10.99
N PRO A 37 12.23 -22.89 -12.27
CA PRO A 37 11.22 -23.86 -12.66
C PRO A 37 11.28 -25.14 -11.83
N GLY A 38 10.12 -25.67 -11.41
CA GLY A 38 10.01 -26.84 -10.54
C GLY A 38 10.16 -26.55 -9.05
N SER A 39 10.58 -25.34 -8.65
CA SER A 39 10.66 -24.97 -7.24
C SER A 39 9.29 -24.60 -6.65
N SER A 40 9.20 -24.66 -5.32
CA SER A 40 8.03 -24.16 -4.59
C SER A 40 8.47 -23.43 -3.33
N PHE A 41 7.75 -22.36 -2.98
CA PHE A 41 8.05 -21.56 -1.80
C PHE A 41 6.78 -20.90 -1.24
N GLY A 42 6.85 -20.45 0.02
CA GLY A 42 5.79 -19.69 0.65
C GLY A 42 5.97 -18.19 0.43
N TRP A 43 4.87 -17.47 0.25
CA TRP A 43 4.84 -16.02 0.22
C TRP A 43 3.86 -15.51 1.29
N GLN A 44 4.27 -14.51 2.06
CA GLN A 44 3.47 -13.96 3.16
C GLN A 44 3.37 -12.44 3.10
N TRP A 45 2.23 -11.92 3.54
CA TRP A 45 2.01 -10.49 3.75
C TRP A 45 1.92 -10.22 5.24
N THR A 46 2.58 -9.16 5.70
CA THR A 46 2.59 -8.73 7.10
C THR A 46 2.03 -7.32 7.25
N VAL A 47 1.37 -7.06 8.39
CA VAL A 47 0.98 -5.72 8.83
C VAL A 47 1.47 -5.56 10.26
N ASN A 48 2.30 -4.54 10.53
CA ASN A 48 2.99 -4.36 11.82
C ASN A 48 3.68 -5.65 12.28
N ASP A 49 4.44 -6.27 11.37
CA ASP A 49 5.18 -7.53 11.58
C ASP A 49 4.32 -8.76 11.93
N ARG A 50 3.00 -8.65 11.87
CA ARG A 50 2.09 -9.79 12.05
C ARG A 50 1.64 -10.33 10.70
N PRO A 51 1.73 -11.65 10.45
CA PRO A 51 1.29 -12.24 9.19
C PRO A 51 -0.23 -12.11 9.04
N VAL A 52 -0.67 -11.47 7.97
CA VAL A 52 -2.08 -11.26 7.64
C VAL A 52 -2.59 -12.20 6.55
N ALA A 53 -1.71 -12.75 5.73
CA ALA A 53 -2.05 -13.76 4.73
C ALA A 53 -0.79 -14.50 4.28
N SER A 54 -0.97 -15.72 3.79
CA SER A 54 0.09 -16.46 3.12
C SER A 54 -0.46 -17.30 1.97
N ILE A 55 0.36 -17.50 0.96
CA ILE A 55 0.10 -18.39 -0.17
C ILE A 55 1.31 -19.30 -0.37
N ARG A 56 1.10 -20.48 -0.96
CA ARG A 56 2.16 -21.32 -1.51
C ARG A 56 2.23 -21.09 -3.02
N ILE A 57 3.44 -20.95 -3.53
CA ILE A 57 3.72 -20.71 -4.94
C ILE A 57 4.53 -21.89 -5.46
N ARG A 58 4.08 -22.48 -6.56
CA ARG A 58 4.86 -23.44 -7.36
C ARG A 58 5.18 -22.81 -8.70
N LEU A 59 6.43 -22.94 -9.14
CA LEU A 59 6.86 -22.48 -10.45
C LEU A 59 6.83 -23.60 -11.46
N ASP A 60 6.16 -23.33 -12.57
CA ASP A 60 6.27 -24.08 -13.80
C ASP A 60 7.06 -23.23 -14.82
N TRP A 61 7.35 -23.81 -15.98
CA TRP A 61 8.16 -23.17 -17.03
C TRP A 61 7.63 -21.80 -17.48
N GLU A 62 6.32 -21.70 -17.72
CA GLU A 62 5.69 -20.49 -18.24
C GLU A 62 4.67 -19.88 -17.28
N SER A 63 4.53 -20.41 -16.05
CA SER A 63 3.49 -19.96 -15.14
C SER A 63 3.80 -20.22 -13.68
N LEU A 64 3.13 -19.49 -12.78
CA LEU A 64 3.09 -19.78 -11.36
C LEU A 64 1.73 -20.39 -11.01
N VAL A 65 1.74 -21.44 -10.18
CA VAL A 65 0.55 -21.98 -9.53
C VAL A 65 0.51 -21.44 -8.10
N LEU A 66 -0.52 -20.66 -7.80
CA LEU A 66 -0.80 -20.07 -6.49
C LEU A 66 -1.79 -20.96 -5.77
N SER A 67 -1.45 -21.43 -4.57
CA SER A 67 -2.31 -22.25 -3.72
C SER A 67 -2.51 -21.57 -2.38
N TYR A 68 -3.76 -21.30 -2.00
CA TYR A 68 -4.07 -20.53 -0.79
C TYR A 68 -5.45 -20.82 -0.23
N ARG A 69 -5.59 -20.57 1.08
CA ARG A 69 -6.86 -20.71 1.79
C ARG A 69 -7.52 -19.34 1.99
N MET A 70 -8.75 -19.19 1.53
CA MET A 70 -9.54 -17.99 1.76
C MET A 70 -9.94 -17.87 3.24
N LYS A 71 -9.68 -16.71 3.85
CA LYS A 71 -10.04 -16.49 5.26
C LYS A 71 -11.54 -16.40 5.52
N SER A 72 -12.31 -15.90 4.55
CA SER A 72 -13.75 -15.70 4.69
C SER A 72 -14.55 -17.00 4.60
N THR A 73 -14.14 -17.91 3.71
CA THR A 73 -14.89 -19.14 3.41
C THR A 73 -14.18 -20.42 3.86
N GLY A 74 -12.88 -20.35 4.18
CA GLY A 74 -12.05 -21.54 4.45
C GLY A 74 -11.70 -22.35 3.20
N GLU A 75 -12.19 -21.94 2.04
CA GLU A 75 -11.98 -22.63 0.76
C GLU A 75 -10.50 -22.62 0.37
N VAL A 76 -10.01 -23.76 -0.12
CA VAL A 76 -8.68 -23.87 -0.74
C VAL A 76 -8.82 -23.60 -2.23
N VAL A 77 -8.10 -22.58 -2.69
CA VAL A 77 -8.10 -22.13 -4.08
C VAL A 77 -6.73 -22.41 -4.68
N GLU A 78 -6.73 -23.02 -5.86
CA GLU A 78 -5.56 -23.09 -6.73
C GLU A 78 -5.79 -22.27 -7.99
N GLN A 79 -4.82 -21.42 -8.33
CA GLN A 79 -4.90 -20.54 -9.48
C GLN A 79 -3.58 -20.54 -10.24
N ARG A 80 -3.65 -20.80 -11.54
CA ARG A 80 -2.52 -20.66 -12.46
C ARG A 80 -2.45 -19.24 -13.01
N VAL A 81 -1.28 -18.61 -12.94
CA VAL A 81 -0.99 -17.29 -13.48
C VAL A 81 0.19 -17.40 -14.44
N GLN A 82 -0.05 -17.10 -15.71
CA GLN A 82 0.98 -17.15 -16.75
C GLN A 82 2.05 -16.08 -16.51
N THR A 83 3.26 -16.37 -16.94
CA THR A 83 4.41 -15.46 -16.88
C THR A 83 5.01 -15.24 -18.24
N GLN A 84 5.61 -14.07 -18.42
CA GLN A 84 6.27 -13.68 -19.66
C GLN A 84 7.58 -12.98 -19.32
N THR A 85 8.53 -13.02 -20.24
CA THR A 85 9.78 -12.26 -20.13
C THR A 85 9.95 -11.33 -21.31
N THR A 86 10.61 -10.20 -21.08
CA THR A 86 11.05 -9.28 -22.14
C THR A 86 12.52 -8.96 -21.96
N PRO A 87 13.33 -8.92 -23.03
CA PRO A 87 14.74 -8.56 -22.92
C PRO A 87 14.92 -7.11 -22.45
N CYS A 88 15.99 -6.84 -21.72
CA CYS A 88 16.37 -5.51 -21.27
C CYS A 88 17.54 -4.96 -22.11
N HIS A 89 17.54 -3.65 -22.39
CA HIS A 89 18.57 -3.00 -23.22
C HIS A 89 20.00 -3.14 -22.67
N LEU A 90 20.15 -3.11 -21.34
CA LEU A 90 21.44 -3.25 -20.65
C LEU A 90 21.75 -4.72 -20.24
N GLY A 91 21.07 -5.70 -20.86
CA GLY A 91 21.19 -7.11 -20.53
C GLY A 91 20.19 -7.60 -19.49
N GLY A 92 19.97 -8.92 -19.46
CA GLY A 92 19.01 -9.58 -18.58
C GLY A 92 17.57 -9.59 -19.11
N GLN A 93 16.65 -10.07 -18.26
CA GLN A 93 15.24 -10.22 -18.60
C GLN A 93 14.35 -9.54 -17.56
N ARG A 94 13.27 -8.93 -18.03
CA ARG A 94 12.21 -8.40 -17.19
C ARG A 94 11.04 -9.39 -17.17
N HIS A 95 10.74 -9.90 -15.98
CA HIS A 95 9.64 -10.83 -15.75
C HIS A 95 8.32 -10.09 -15.55
N TRP A 96 7.25 -10.69 -16.07
CA TRP A 96 5.88 -10.20 -16.03
C TRP A 96 4.93 -11.32 -15.68
N PHE A 97 3.84 -11.00 -15.01
CA PHE A 97 2.63 -11.81 -15.05
C PHE A 97 1.81 -11.44 -16.29
N ALA A 98 1.12 -12.40 -16.87
CA ALA A 98 -0.03 -12.13 -17.73
C ALA A 98 -1.29 -12.18 -16.86
N CYS A 99 -2.05 -11.07 -16.84
CA CYS A 99 -3.29 -11.02 -16.06
C CYS A 99 -4.26 -12.12 -16.52
N PRO A 100 -4.79 -12.98 -15.61
CA PRO A 100 -5.71 -14.05 -16.00
C PRO A 100 -7.02 -13.56 -16.65
N LEU A 101 -7.42 -12.31 -16.43
CA LEU A 101 -8.68 -11.75 -16.93
C LEU A 101 -8.53 -10.90 -18.20
N CYS A 102 -7.37 -10.26 -18.42
CA CYS A 102 -7.20 -9.36 -19.57
C CYS A 102 -5.91 -9.61 -20.36
N SER A 103 -5.14 -10.62 -19.99
CA SER A 103 -3.88 -11.05 -20.63
C SER A 103 -2.79 -9.97 -20.74
N LYS A 104 -3.01 -8.77 -20.20
CA LYS A 104 -2.01 -7.70 -20.16
C LYS A 104 -0.83 -8.10 -19.28
N ARG A 105 0.38 -7.73 -19.71
CA ARG A 105 1.60 -7.86 -18.92
C ARG A 105 1.56 -6.88 -17.75
N VAL A 106 1.70 -7.41 -16.53
CA VAL A 106 1.73 -6.63 -15.30
C VAL A 106 2.81 -7.15 -14.37
N ALA A 107 3.47 -6.26 -13.63
CA ALA A 107 4.47 -6.67 -12.65
C ALA A 107 3.84 -7.15 -11.33
N VAL A 108 2.60 -6.73 -11.06
CA VAL A 108 1.90 -6.98 -9.80
C VAL A 108 0.49 -7.47 -10.07
N VAL A 109 0.11 -8.55 -9.40
CA VAL A 109 -1.27 -9.04 -9.29
C VAL A 109 -1.76 -8.93 -7.84
N TYR A 110 -3.06 -8.81 -7.67
CA TYR A 110 -3.74 -8.53 -6.40
C TYR A 110 -4.89 -9.51 -6.21
N ALA A 111 -5.19 -9.87 -4.97
CA ALA A 111 -6.32 -10.74 -4.61
C ALA A 111 -7.29 -10.05 -3.63
N PRO A 112 -8.08 -9.04 -4.05
CA PRO A 112 -9.10 -8.44 -3.19
C PRO A 112 -10.29 -9.38 -2.92
N GLY A 113 -10.39 -10.51 -3.64
CA GLY A 113 -11.44 -11.51 -3.52
C GLY A 113 -10.88 -12.92 -3.69
N ARG A 114 -11.59 -13.78 -4.43
CA ARG A 114 -11.20 -15.19 -4.62
C ARG A 114 -9.94 -15.38 -5.47
N TYR A 115 -9.74 -14.56 -6.51
CA TYR A 115 -8.70 -14.77 -7.51
C TYR A 115 -7.72 -13.58 -7.62
N PHE A 116 -6.47 -13.88 -7.94
CA PHE A 116 -5.47 -12.89 -8.31
C PHE A 116 -5.72 -12.35 -9.72
N ALA A 117 -5.75 -11.02 -9.86
CA ALA A 117 -5.80 -10.35 -11.16
C ALA A 117 -5.07 -9.00 -11.11
N CYS A 118 -4.97 -8.32 -12.25
CA CYS A 118 -4.32 -7.01 -12.30
C CYS A 118 -5.18 -5.93 -11.64
N ARG A 119 -4.53 -4.83 -11.24
CA ARG A 119 -5.17 -3.65 -10.62
C ARG A 119 -6.45 -3.20 -11.35
N GLN A 120 -6.39 -3.12 -12.68
CA GLN A 120 -7.51 -2.65 -13.50
C GLN A 120 -8.71 -3.60 -13.43
N CYS A 121 -8.48 -4.91 -13.60
CA CYS A 121 -9.53 -5.92 -13.54
C CYS A 121 -10.12 -6.07 -12.13
N CYS A 122 -9.30 -5.87 -11.10
CA CYS A 122 -9.75 -5.82 -9.72
C CYS A 122 -10.46 -4.51 -9.34
N GLY A 123 -10.51 -3.51 -10.24
CA GLY A 123 -11.10 -2.21 -9.95
C GLY A 123 -10.40 -1.43 -8.83
N LEU A 124 -9.12 -1.70 -8.57
CA LEU A 124 -8.39 -1.11 -7.44
C LEU A 124 -7.94 0.31 -7.75
N GLY A 125 -8.26 1.24 -6.86
CA GLY A 125 -7.69 2.60 -6.85
C GLY A 125 -6.26 2.59 -6.34
N TYR A 126 -5.43 3.54 -6.77
CA TYR A 126 -4.18 3.78 -6.01
C TYR A 126 -4.54 4.49 -4.71
N ALA A 127 -3.89 4.13 -3.59
CA ALA A 127 -4.09 4.84 -2.32
C ALA A 127 -3.84 6.35 -2.46
N THR A 128 -2.90 6.75 -3.33
CA THR A 128 -2.60 8.16 -3.65
C THR A 128 -3.73 8.89 -4.39
N GLN A 129 -4.66 8.17 -5.04
CA GLN A 129 -5.84 8.76 -5.67
C GLN A 129 -6.95 9.10 -4.65
N LYS A 130 -6.83 8.62 -3.41
CA LYS A 130 -7.72 8.96 -2.29
C LYS A 130 -7.09 9.93 -1.28
N GLU A 131 -5.86 10.39 -1.51
CA GLU A 131 -5.28 11.45 -0.68
C GLU A 131 -6.00 12.77 -0.98
N GLY A 132 -7.06 13.04 -0.21
CA GLY A 132 -7.73 14.33 -0.22
C GLY A 132 -6.81 15.45 0.26
N ALA A 133 -7.29 16.69 0.22
CA ALA A 133 -6.53 17.83 0.71
C ALA A 133 -6.07 17.64 2.17
N GLY A 134 -6.92 17.05 3.02
CA GLY A 134 -6.60 16.81 4.43
C GLY A 134 -5.55 15.72 4.67
N ASP A 135 -5.57 14.62 3.93
CA ASP A 135 -4.58 13.53 4.10
C ASP A 135 -3.16 14.00 3.67
N ARG A 136 -3.10 14.80 2.60
CA ARG A 136 -1.85 15.44 2.17
C ARG A 136 -1.38 16.47 3.17
N ALA A 137 -2.30 17.24 3.75
CA ALA A 137 -1.99 18.23 4.77
C ALA A 137 -1.44 17.56 6.05
N ALA A 138 -2.08 16.48 6.52
CA ALA A 138 -1.61 15.68 7.66
C ALA A 138 -0.19 15.16 7.46
N THR A 139 0.08 14.56 6.30
CA THR A 139 1.41 14.03 5.96
C THR A 139 2.48 15.13 5.93
N ARG A 140 2.13 16.33 5.45
CA ARG A 140 3.05 17.49 5.44
C ARG A 140 3.28 18.03 6.86
N ALA A 141 2.22 18.08 7.68
CA ALA A 141 2.34 18.47 9.09
C ALA A 141 3.28 17.52 9.84
N ASP A 142 3.15 16.20 9.66
CA ASP A 142 4.06 15.23 10.29
C ASP A 142 5.52 15.37 9.84
N LYS A 143 5.78 15.75 8.59
CA LYS A 143 7.14 16.08 8.13
C LYS A 143 7.71 17.29 8.89
N LEU A 144 6.88 18.30 9.17
CA LEU A 144 7.27 19.46 9.98
C LEU A 144 7.49 19.06 11.45
N ARG A 145 6.60 18.22 12.03
CA ARG A 145 6.78 17.69 13.38
C ARG A 145 8.10 16.93 13.51
N LYS A 146 8.44 16.07 12.56
CA LYS A 146 9.74 15.38 12.51
C LYS A 146 10.92 16.36 12.47
N ARG A 147 10.84 17.42 11.66
CA ARG A 147 11.88 18.46 11.59
C ARG A 147 12.02 19.25 12.89
N LEU A 148 10.91 19.42 13.62
CA LEU A 148 10.85 20.09 14.91
C LEU A 148 11.15 19.14 16.09
N GLY A 149 11.41 17.85 15.84
CA GLY A 149 11.62 16.86 16.89
C GLY A 149 10.37 16.59 17.75
N TRP A 150 9.18 16.85 17.22
CA TRP A 150 7.91 16.66 17.92
C TRP A 150 7.36 15.24 17.68
N GLU A 151 6.60 14.71 18.65
CA GLU A 151 5.94 13.40 18.54
C GLU A 151 5.02 13.37 17.30
N ALA A 152 5.08 12.34 16.47
CA ALA A 152 4.27 12.26 15.25
C ALA A 152 2.75 12.25 15.54
N GLY A 153 1.94 12.82 14.64
CA GLY A 153 0.49 12.88 14.73
C GLY A 153 -0.04 14.31 14.87
N ILE A 154 -0.98 14.68 13.99
CA ILE A 154 -1.59 16.02 13.96
C ILE A 154 -2.50 16.34 15.15
N LEU A 155 -2.98 15.32 15.87
CA LEU A 155 -3.79 15.48 17.09
C LEU A 155 -2.92 15.65 18.35
N ASN A 156 -1.61 15.42 18.25
CA ASN A 156 -0.70 15.62 19.35
C ASN A 156 -0.38 17.11 19.50
N GLY A 157 -0.28 17.57 20.75
CA GLY A 157 0.04 18.96 21.07
C GLY A 157 1.38 19.42 20.46
N PRO A 158 1.60 20.74 20.34
CA PRO A 158 2.87 21.28 19.88
C PRO A 158 3.98 20.95 20.89
N GLY A 159 5.15 20.59 20.40
CA GLY A 159 6.33 20.40 21.25
C GLY A 159 7.12 21.68 21.47
N VAL A 160 8.22 21.57 22.21
CA VAL A 160 9.16 22.68 22.43
C VAL A 160 9.99 22.99 21.18
N LYS A 161 10.46 24.23 21.08
CA LYS A 161 11.38 24.64 20.02
C LYS A 161 12.71 23.86 20.11
N PRO A 162 13.23 23.30 19.00
CA PRO A 162 14.55 22.67 19.00
C PRO A 162 15.68 23.60 19.46
N LYS A 163 16.65 23.02 20.18
CA LYS A 163 17.91 23.69 20.53
C LYS A 163 18.66 24.05 19.24
N GLY A 164 19.22 25.26 19.18
CA GLY A 164 19.97 25.75 18.01
C GLY A 164 19.12 26.27 16.84
N MET A 165 17.80 26.08 16.84
CA MET A 165 16.94 26.70 15.81
C MET A 165 16.73 28.19 16.11
N HIS A 166 16.73 29.07 15.09
CA HIS A 166 16.38 30.48 15.29
C HIS A 166 14.86 30.65 15.50
N TRP A 167 14.43 31.56 16.39
CA TRP A 167 13.02 31.80 16.70
C TRP A 167 12.17 32.11 15.47
N LYS A 168 12.68 32.93 14.55
CA LYS A 168 12.00 33.25 13.28
C LYS A 168 11.71 31.99 12.44
N THR A 169 12.68 31.08 12.35
CA THR A 169 12.51 29.82 11.61
C THR A 169 11.52 28.90 12.30
N PHE A 170 11.61 28.81 13.62
CA PHE A 170 10.69 28.03 14.43
C PHE A 170 9.24 28.50 14.25
N LEU A 171 8.97 29.80 14.44
CA LEU A 171 7.64 30.37 14.32
C LEU A 171 7.06 30.17 12.91
N ARG A 172 7.89 30.31 11.86
CA ARG A 172 7.48 30.04 10.48
C ARG A 172 7.10 28.56 10.26
N LEU A 173 7.88 27.63 10.78
CA LEU A 173 7.57 26.19 10.64
C LEU A 173 6.34 25.81 11.47
N LYS A 174 6.18 26.41 12.65
CA LYS A 174 5.00 26.23 13.49
C LYS A 174 3.74 26.77 12.80
N SER A 175 3.76 27.97 12.22
CA SER A 175 2.59 28.51 11.53
C SER A 175 2.21 27.68 10.30
N GLN A 176 3.20 27.20 9.54
CA GLN A 176 2.97 26.27 8.43
C GLN A 176 2.35 24.95 8.91
N HIS A 177 2.86 24.40 10.02
CA HIS A 177 2.31 23.21 10.64
C HIS A 177 0.85 23.43 11.05
N ASP A 178 0.56 24.52 11.77
CA ASP A 178 -0.77 24.81 12.31
C ASP A 178 -1.80 24.99 11.18
N ALA A 179 -1.43 25.67 10.08
CA ALA A 179 -2.28 25.79 8.90
C ALA A 179 -2.59 24.43 8.25
N LEU A 180 -1.60 23.53 8.15
CA LEU A 180 -1.80 22.19 7.61
C LEU A 180 -2.67 21.31 8.52
N VAL A 181 -2.51 21.43 9.84
CA VAL A 181 -3.38 20.76 10.81
C VAL A 181 -4.82 21.24 10.66
N GLN A 182 -5.06 22.54 10.50
CA GLN A 182 -6.40 23.09 10.27
C GLN A 182 -7.05 22.52 9.00
N ILE A 183 -6.33 22.49 7.88
CA ILE A 183 -6.84 21.89 6.63
C ILE A 183 -7.22 20.42 6.85
N SER A 184 -6.39 19.67 7.58
CA SER A 184 -6.66 18.26 7.87
C SER A 184 -7.86 18.06 8.79
N LEU A 185 -7.98 18.86 9.85
CA LEU A 185 -9.11 18.84 10.78
C LEU A 185 -10.42 19.22 10.10
N GLN A 186 -10.40 20.25 9.24
CA GLN A 186 -11.57 20.66 8.45
C GLN A 186 -12.00 19.56 7.49
N ASP A 187 -11.08 18.96 6.73
CA ASP A 187 -11.41 17.84 5.82
C ASP A 187 -11.97 16.63 6.58
N MET A 188 -11.41 16.31 7.77
CA MET A 188 -11.97 15.28 8.65
C MET A 188 -13.38 15.65 9.13
N ALA A 189 -13.60 16.89 9.56
CA ALA A 189 -14.90 17.35 10.05
C ALA A 189 -15.98 17.27 8.97
N HIS A 190 -15.69 17.66 7.72
CA HIS A 190 -16.61 17.49 6.60
C HIS A 190 -16.87 16.00 6.30
N ARG A 191 -15.82 15.15 6.26
CA ARG A 191 -15.96 13.70 6.01
C ARG A 191 -16.80 12.97 7.06
N PHE A 192 -16.74 13.40 8.32
CA PHE A 192 -17.49 12.81 9.42
C PHE A 192 -18.83 13.51 9.71
N GLY A 193 -19.22 14.50 8.89
CA GLY A 193 -20.51 15.18 9.01
C GLY A 193 -20.64 16.14 10.19
N PHE A 194 -19.51 16.61 10.74
CA PHE A 194 -19.50 17.58 11.85
C PHE A 194 -19.61 19.04 11.36
N LEU A 195 -19.40 19.29 10.06
CA LEU A 195 -19.56 20.59 9.41
C LEU A 195 -20.31 20.35 8.08
N GLN A 196 -21.36 21.14 7.83
CA GLN A 196 -22.12 21.18 6.57
C GLN A 196 -21.51 22.19 5.61
#